data_AF-A0A812UGD4-F1
#
_entry.id   AF-A0A812UGD4-F1
#
_cell.length_a   1.000
_cell.length_b   1.000
_cell.length_c   1.000
_cell.angle_alpha   90.00
_cell.angle_beta   90.00
_cell.angle_gamma   90.00
#
_symmetry.space_group_name_H-M   'P 1'
#
loop_
_entity.id
_entity.type
_entity.pdbx_description
1 polymer ?
#
loop_
_entity_poly.entity_id
_entity_poly.type
_entity_poly.pdbx_seq_one_letter_code
_entity_poly.pdbx_strand_id
1 'polypeptide(L)'
;MELAPLAPLLVDNLESQGGDREDREGPGRPSVLAEAIITATSMPERLAAVHQLLEGLLHQPQPHEPRLCKDLCLAKLVTPLLDLTVETERLPHLPVKLLWCLAAREDSPGALDDAIPTILGILRGTEDTLLAGSSLQLLAELAHLKSKALSSQLCNPKTGVAQLLLRSLWRWGLQAPHLEITISLLNLLEFAVHVPCHRNMLRAEVALAADYSLTLSEALSQVALGAETRQAQSTDERFGWTWVHAQSRQLAREWTGILQVAELSRPGEEKTRA
;
A
#
# COMPACT_ATOMS: atom_id res chain seq x y z
N MET A 1 -56.45 -29.61 45.97
CA MET A 1 -55.75 -28.54 45.24
C MET A 1 -55.25 -29.16 43.93
N GLU A 2 -56.02 -29.36 42.86
CA GLU A 2 -57.02 -28.50 42.18
C GLU A 2 -56.53 -27.05 42.02
N LEU A 3 -56.58 -26.37 40.88
CA LEU A 3 -56.71 -26.65 39.44
C LEU A 3 -56.36 -25.28 38.79
N ALA A 4 -55.83 -25.27 37.56
CA ALA A 4 -55.46 -24.09 36.77
C ALA A 4 -56.64 -23.13 36.44
N PRO A 5 -56.41 -21.95 35.81
CA PRO A 5 -56.33 -21.90 34.33
C PRO A 5 -55.26 -20.89 33.79
N LEU A 6 -54.53 -21.15 32.70
CA LEU A 6 -54.87 -21.07 31.27
C LEU A 6 -55.36 -19.67 30.79
N ALA A 7 -54.50 -19.01 29.98
CA ALA A 7 -54.71 -17.80 29.14
C ALA A 7 -55.86 -18.01 28.10
N PRO A 8 -56.41 -17.02 27.32
CA PRO A 8 -55.67 -16.09 26.43
C PRO A 8 -56.39 -14.76 25.99
N LEU A 9 -55.78 -14.07 24.99
CA LEU A 9 -56.30 -13.08 24.01
C LEU A 9 -56.06 -11.59 24.33
N LEU A 10 -55.08 -10.94 23.68
CA LEU A 10 -55.15 -10.27 22.36
C LEU A 10 -56.12 -9.08 22.35
N VAL A 11 -55.60 -7.86 22.15
CA VAL A 11 -55.77 -7.03 20.95
C VAL A 11 -55.36 -5.57 21.28
N ASP A 12 -54.36 -5.11 20.52
CA ASP A 12 -54.10 -3.77 20.01
C ASP A 12 -54.25 -2.54 20.92
N ASN A 13 -53.12 -1.88 21.17
CA ASN A 13 -52.92 -0.56 20.56
C ASN A 13 -51.42 -0.30 20.32
N LEU A 14 -51.02 -0.58 19.08
CA LEU A 14 -49.95 0.10 18.39
C LEU A 14 -50.21 1.61 18.43
N GLU A 15 -49.53 2.31 19.31
CA GLU A 15 -49.11 3.69 19.03
C GLU A 15 -47.58 3.74 19.07
N SER A 16 -47.04 3.54 17.88
CA SER A 16 -45.85 4.20 17.34
C SER A 16 -45.28 5.30 18.25
N GLN A 17 -44.32 4.94 19.07
CA GLN A 17 -43.17 5.82 19.31
C GLN A 17 -41.97 5.16 18.68
N GLY A 18 -41.84 5.37 17.37
CA GLY A 18 -40.54 5.57 16.76
C GLY A 18 -39.85 6.69 17.50
N GLY A 19 -39.14 6.34 18.57
CA GLY A 19 -38.15 7.20 19.18
C GLY A 19 -36.94 7.12 18.30
N ASP A 20 -36.88 8.03 17.32
CA ASP A 20 -35.67 8.40 16.61
C ASP A 20 -34.51 8.42 17.58
N ARG A 21 -33.62 7.43 17.48
CA ARG A 21 -32.25 7.61 17.96
C ARG A 21 -31.70 8.71 17.07
N GLU A 22 -31.83 9.94 17.52
CA GLU A 22 -31.06 11.06 17.00
C GLU A 22 -29.62 10.59 16.87
N ASP A 23 -29.24 10.38 15.62
CA ASP A 23 -27.89 10.39 15.17
C ASP A 23 -27.24 11.64 15.74
N ARG A 24 -26.49 11.48 16.84
CA ARG A 24 -25.65 12.54 17.40
C ARG A 24 -24.60 12.95 16.37
N GLU A 25 -24.97 13.81 15.44
CA GLU A 25 -24.15 14.50 14.42
C GLU A 25 -23.06 15.34 15.12
N GLY A 26 -22.07 14.67 15.68
CA GLY A 26 -20.89 15.32 16.24
C GLY A 26 -19.89 15.67 15.13
N PRO A 27 -19.16 16.79 15.25
CA PRO A 27 -18.19 17.26 14.25
C PRO A 27 -16.98 16.31 14.03
N GLY A 28 -16.87 15.22 14.79
CA GLY A 28 -15.81 14.21 14.65
C GLY A 28 -16.27 12.87 14.06
N ARG A 29 -17.48 12.80 13.48
CA ARG A 29 -17.95 11.56 12.82
C ARG A 29 -17.15 11.32 11.52
N PRO A 30 -16.72 10.09 11.23
CA PRO A 30 -15.97 9.78 10.00
C PRO A 30 -16.65 10.22 8.70
N SER A 31 -17.98 10.10 8.59
CA SER A 31 -18.75 10.53 7.42
C SER A 31 -18.71 12.05 7.23
N VAL A 32 -18.84 12.82 8.32
CA VAL A 32 -18.76 14.29 8.31
C VAL A 32 -17.34 14.74 7.95
N LEU A 33 -16.32 14.06 8.49
CA LEU A 33 -14.91 14.33 8.15
C LEU A 33 -14.62 14.00 6.67
N ALA A 34 -15.17 12.90 6.15
CA ALA A 34 -15.05 12.57 4.73
C ALA A 34 -15.73 13.60 3.83
N GLU A 35 -16.92 14.07 4.21
CA GLU A 35 -17.61 15.15 3.48
C GLU A 35 -16.82 16.46 3.53
N ALA A 36 -16.21 16.79 4.67
CA ALA A 36 -15.35 17.97 4.80
C ALA A 36 -14.11 17.88 3.88
N ILE A 37 -13.49 16.69 3.75
CA ILE A 37 -12.37 16.48 2.81
C ILE A 37 -12.80 16.77 1.36
N ILE A 38 -14.02 16.40 1.00
CA ILE A 38 -14.57 16.53 -0.35
C ILE A 38 -15.02 17.96 -0.66
N THR A 39 -15.72 18.60 0.27
CA THR A 39 -16.51 19.81 0.00
C THR A 39 -15.92 21.09 0.59
N ALA A 40 -15.03 21.00 1.58
CA ALA A 40 -14.45 22.20 2.18
C ALA A 40 -13.61 22.96 1.15
N THR A 41 -13.72 24.29 1.19
CA THR A 41 -13.03 25.17 0.21
C THR A 41 -11.63 25.55 0.65
N SER A 42 -11.29 25.37 1.94
CA SER A 42 -9.96 25.71 2.46
C SER A 42 -9.08 24.47 2.60
N MET A 43 -7.84 24.56 2.09
CA MET A 43 -6.83 23.49 2.22
C MET A 43 -6.54 23.10 3.68
N PRO A 44 -6.38 24.05 4.64
CA PRO A 44 -6.12 23.68 6.04
C PRO A 44 -7.26 22.90 6.68
N GLU A 45 -8.51 23.20 6.34
CA GLU A 45 -9.68 22.50 6.85
C GLU A 45 -9.77 21.08 6.29
N ARG A 46 -9.54 20.91 4.98
CA ARG A 46 -9.45 19.58 4.35
C ARG A 46 -8.35 18.74 4.99
N LEU A 47 -7.16 19.30 5.22
CA LEU A 47 -6.05 18.60 5.88
C LEU A 47 -6.33 18.30 7.35
N ALA A 48 -6.98 19.20 8.08
CA ALA A 48 -7.40 18.95 9.46
C ALA A 48 -8.40 17.80 9.53
N ALA A 49 -9.33 17.71 8.58
CA ALA A 49 -10.26 16.59 8.47
C ALA A 49 -9.54 15.27 8.14
N VAL A 50 -8.56 15.28 7.22
CA VAL A 50 -7.68 14.12 6.95
C VAL A 50 -6.99 13.66 8.24
N HIS A 51 -6.40 14.59 8.97
CA HIS A 51 -5.66 14.27 10.20
C HIS A 51 -6.56 13.67 11.27
N GLN A 52 -7.73 14.28 11.52
CA GLN A 52 -8.70 13.79 12.51
C GLN A 52 -9.24 12.40 12.13
N LEU A 53 -9.52 12.16 10.84
CA LEU A 53 -9.97 10.87 10.36
C LEU A 53 -8.87 9.81 10.51
N LEU A 54 -7.62 10.15 10.16
CA LEU A 54 -6.47 9.28 10.34
C LEU A 54 -6.24 8.92 11.81
N GLU A 55 -6.32 9.90 12.72
CA GLU A 55 -6.19 9.68 14.16
C GLU A 55 -7.27 8.71 14.68
N GLY A 56 -8.52 8.89 14.24
CA GLY A 56 -9.62 7.98 14.54
C GLY A 56 -9.34 6.54 14.08
N LEU A 57 -8.77 6.37 12.87
CA LEU A 57 -8.40 5.06 12.32
C LEU A 57 -7.14 4.46 12.98
N LEU A 58 -6.26 5.24 13.59
CA LEU A 58 -5.06 4.69 14.24
C LEU A 58 -5.31 4.33 15.71
N HIS A 59 -6.12 5.11 16.41
CA HIS A 59 -6.22 5.03 17.88
C HIS A 59 -7.49 4.39 18.41
N GLN A 60 -8.51 4.16 17.58
CA GLN A 60 -9.74 3.51 18.03
C GLN A 60 -9.76 2.03 17.64
N PRO A 61 -9.70 1.11 18.61
CA PRO A 61 -10.00 -0.30 18.37
C PRO A 61 -11.50 -0.42 18.17
N GLN A 62 -12.00 -0.11 16.97
CA GLN A 62 -13.42 -0.23 16.67
C GLN A 62 -13.73 -1.71 16.41
N PRO A 63 -14.46 -2.42 17.30
CA PRO A 63 -14.58 -3.87 17.21
C PRO A 63 -15.49 -4.35 16.06
N HIS A 64 -16.16 -3.46 15.31
CA HIS A 64 -17.33 -3.87 14.53
C HIS A 64 -17.66 -3.09 13.25
N GLU A 65 -16.74 -2.38 12.58
CA GLU A 65 -17.12 -1.74 11.31
C GLU A 65 -16.14 -1.95 10.15
N PRO A 66 -16.07 -3.18 9.60
CA PRO A 66 -15.65 -3.39 8.20
C PRO A 66 -16.48 -2.53 7.22
N ARG A 67 -17.70 -2.15 7.64
CA ARG A 67 -18.59 -1.28 6.88
C ARG A 67 -18.08 0.16 6.78
N LEU A 68 -17.44 0.70 7.82
CA LEU A 68 -17.02 2.10 7.83
C LEU A 68 -15.98 2.40 6.75
N CYS A 69 -14.95 1.56 6.61
CA CYS A 69 -13.91 1.77 5.59
C CYS A 69 -14.49 1.61 4.19
N LYS A 70 -15.36 0.61 4.02
CA LYS A 70 -16.06 0.38 2.76
C LYS A 70 -16.95 1.58 2.40
N ASP A 71 -17.67 2.14 3.36
CA ASP A 71 -18.54 3.29 3.17
C ASP A 71 -17.74 4.56 2.84
N LEU A 72 -16.57 4.74 3.47
CA LEU A 72 -15.64 5.83 3.15
C LEU A 72 -15.04 5.68 1.73
N CYS A 73 -14.68 4.46 1.33
CA CYS A 73 -14.24 4.17 -0.04
C CYS A 73 -15.38 4.38 -1.05
N LEU A 74 -16.61 3.98 -0.72
CA LEU A 74 -17.81 4.19 -1.53
C LEU A 74 -18.23 5.67 -1.60
N ALA A 75 -17.88 6.48 -0.59
CA ALA A 75 -18.09 7.93 -0.57
C ALA A 75 -17.19 8.69 -1.57
N LYS A 76 -16.45 7.98 -2.45
CA LYS A 76 -15.56 8.55 -3.46
C LYS A 76 -14.42 9.38 -2.87
N LEU A 77 -13.94 9.00 -1.68
CA LEU A 77 -12.88 9.71 -0.97
C LEU A 77 -11.50 9.57 -1.63
N VAL A 78 -11.31 8.54 -2.47
CA VAL A 78 -10.01 8.24 -3.11
C VAL A 78 -9.51 9.41 -3.96
N THR A 79 -10.29 9.89 -4.93
CA THR A 79 -9.88 11.00 -5.81
C THR A 79 -9.58 12.29 -5.04
N PRO A 80 -10.46 12.77 -4.14
CA PRO A 80 -10.18 13.96 -3.33
C PRO A 80 -8.92 13.87 -2.48
N LEU A 81 -8.58 12.68 -1.94
CA LEU A 81 -7.34 12.47 -1.19
C LEU A 81 -6.10 12.54 -2.11
N LEU A 82 -6.19 11.99 -3.32
CA LEU A 82 -5.12 12.09 -4.31
C LEU A 82 -4.91 13.54 -4.76
N ASP A 83 -6.00 14.26 -5.02
CA ASP A 83 -5.95 15.69 -5.38
C ASP A 83 -5.28 16.48 -4.25
N LEU A 84 -5.66 16.23 -2.99
CA LEU A 84 -5.01 16.84 -1.83
C LEU A 84 -3.51 16.55 -1.75
N THR A 85 -3.07 15.32 -2.01
CA THR A 85 -1.65 14.98 -2.02
C THR A 85 -0.87 15.77 -3.07
N VAL A 86 -1.49 16.07 -4.21
CA VAL A 86 -0.85 16.84 -5.30
C VAL A 86 -0.90 18.35 -5.02
N GLU A 87 -2.00 18.84 -4.45
CA GLU A 87 -2.23 20.27 -4.20
C GLU A 87 -1.49 20.79 -2.96
N THR A 88 -1.25 19.94 -1.96
CA THR A 88 -0.66 20.40 -0.69
C THR A 88 0.86 20.51 -0.75
N GLU A 89 1.37 21.71 -0.47
CA GLU A 89 2.81 21.92 -0.28
C GLU A 89 3.30 21.38 1.08
N ARG A 90 2.39 21.21 2.05
CA ARG A 90 2.71 20.77 3.42
C ARG A 90 2.06 19.44 3.72
N LEU A 91 2.86 18.52 4.25
CA LEU A 91 2.40 17.20 4.70
C LEU A 91 1.67 16.38 3.60
N PRO A 92 2.19 16.30 2.36
CA PRO A 92 1.53 15.58 1.25
C PRO A 92 1.39 14.07 1.50
N HIS A 93 2.11 13.54 2.46
CA HIS A 93 2.03 12.14 2.89
C HIS A 93 0.75 11.82 3.70
N LEU A 94 0.09 12.80 4.33
CA LEU A 94 -1.07 12.53 5.19
C LEU A 94 -2.26 11.93 4.44
N PRO A 95 -2.70 12.47 3.28
CA PRO A 95 -3.78 11.84 2.53
C PRO A 95 -3.41 10.43 2.02
N VAL A 96 -2.15 10.22 1.61
CA VAL A 96 -1.66 8.89 1.23
C VAL A 96 -1.66 7.92 2.40
N LYS A 97 -1.24 8.37 3.58
CA LYS A 97 -1.26 7.56 4.81
C LYS A 97 -2.69 7.18 5.20
N LEU A 98 -3.65 8.09 5.01
CA LEU A 98 -5.07 7.78 5.19
C LEU A 98 -5.54 6.71 4.19
N LEU A 99 -5.19 6.81 2.90
CA LEU A 99 -5.49 5.77 1.91
C LEU A 99 -4.89 4.42 2.29
N TRP A 100 -3.65 4.40 2.80
CA TRP A 100 -3.03 3.18 3.30
C TRP A 100 -3.80 2.60 4.51
N CYS A 101 -4.18 3.42 5.49
CA CYS A 101 -4.97 2.96 6.63
C CYS A 101 -6.35 2.43 6.23
N LEU A 102 -6.97 2.99 5.18
CA LEU A 102 -8.19 2.45 4.61
C LEU A 102 -7.92 1.08 3.97
N ALA A 103 -6.88 0.97 3.13
CA ALA A 103 -6.49 -0.29 2.50
C ALA A 103 -6.23 -1.41 3.52
N ALA A 104 -5.55 -1.11 4.63
CA ALA A 104 -5.22 -2.09 5.67
C ALA A 104 -6.45 -2.62 6.44
N ARG A 105 -7.63 -2.05 6.20
CA ARG A 105 -8.90 -2.42 6.85
C ARG A 105 -9.93 -2.99 5.86
N GLU A 106 -9.58 -3.08 4.59
CA GLU A 106 -10.45 -3.64 3.54
C GLU A 106 -10.18 -5.13 3.32
N ASP A 107 -11.21 -5.85 2.85
CA ASP A 107 -11.07 -7.24 2.39
C ASP A 107 -10.70 -7.32 0.90
N SER A 108 -10.80 -6.21 0.16
CA SER A 108 -10.55 -6.14 -1.27
C SER A 108 -10.12 -4.74 -1.69
N PRO A 109 -9.35 -4.58 -2.78
CA PRO A 109 -8.81 -3.27 -3.14
C PRO A 109 -9.89 -2.28 -3.59
N GLY A 110 -10.95 -2.73 -4.25
CA GLY A 110 -12.12 -1.89 -4.59
C GLY A 110 -11.75 -0.57 -5.28
N ALA A 111 -12.25 0.54 -4.75
CA ALA A 111 -11.98 1.89 -5.26
C ALA A 111 -10.52 2.35 -5.05
N LEU A 112 -9.76 1.70 -4.16
CA LEU A 112 -8.35 2.06 -3.91
C LEU A 112 -7.44 1.72 -5.10
N ASP A 113 -7.88 0.84 -6.02
CA ASP A 113 -7.15 0.57 -7.27
C ASP A 113 -6.97 1.84 -8.11
N ASP A 114 -7.90 2.80 -8.01
CA ASP A 114 -7.83 4.08 -8.73
C ASP A 114 -6.66 4.96 -8.27
N ALA A 115 -6.10 4.72 -7.07
CA ALA A 115 -4.95 5.44 -6.56
C ALA A 115 -3.62 5.02 -7.23
N ILE A 116 -3.53 3.81 -7.76
CA ILE A 116 -2.26 3.20 -8.18
C ILE A 116 -1.50 4.07 -9.21
N PRO A 117 -2.12 4.58 -10.30
CA PRO A 117 -1.38 5.38 -11.29
C PRO A 117 -0.79 6.65 -10.69
N THR A 118 -1.54 7.35 -9.84
CA THR A 118 -1.11 8.59 -9.18
C THR A 118 0.01 8.32 -8.18
N ILE A 119 -0.12 7.27 -7.36
CA ILE A 119 0.89 6.87 -6.38
C ILE A 119 2.21 6.46 -7.05
N LEU A 120 2.13 5.71 -8.16
CA LEU A 120 3.31 5.42 -8.98
C LEU A 120 3.90 6.70 -9.59
N GLY A 121 3.06 7.68 -9.97
CA GLY A 121 3.48 9.01 -10.41
C GLY A 121 4.29 9.74 -9.35
N ILE A 122 3.77 9.79 -8.13
CA ILE A 122 4.41 10.40 -6.96
C ILE A 122 5.78 9.75 -6.69
N LEU A 123 5.84 8.41 -6.64
CA LEU A 123 7.08 7.67 -6.40
C LEU A 123 8.16 7.92 -7.46
N ARG A 124 7.78 8.33 -8.68
CA ARG A 124 8.76 8.65 -9.72
C ARG A 124 9.52 9.94 -9.42
N GLY A 125 8.89 10.91 -8.74
CA GLY A 125 9.42 12.27 -8.58
C GLY A 125 9.70 12.69 -7.13
N THR A 126 9.20 11.95 -6.13
CA THR A 126 9.38 12.35 -4.73
C THR A 126 10.77 12.02 -4.19
N GLU A 127 11.29 12.95 -3.39
CA GLU A 127 12.47 12.76 -2.54
C GLU A 127 12.12 12.73 -1.05
N ASP A 128 10.87 13.09 -0.72
CA ASP A 128 10.34 13.08 0.65
C ASP A 128 10.16 11.63 1.11
N THR A 129 10.85 11.27 2.19
CA THR A 129 10.82 9.92 2.78
C THR A 129 9.45 9.55 3.34
N LEU A 130 8.70 10.50 3.92
CA LEU A 130 7.38 10.26 4.47
C LEU A 130 6.38 9.97 3.35
N LEU A 131 6.45 10.74 2.26
CA LEU A 131 5.59 10.53 1.10
C LEU A 131 5.95 9.25 0.36
N ALA A 132 7.25 8.97 0.17
CA ALA A 132 7.72 7.72 -0.42
C ALA A 132 7.31 6.51 0.42
N GLY A 133 7.50 6.57 1.74
CA GLY A 133 7.12 5.53 2.68
C GLY A 133 5.63 5.24 2.64
N SER A 134 4.78 6.26 2.81
CA SER A 134 3.32 6.09 2.79
C SER A 134 2.82 5.56 1.43
N SER A 135 3.42 6.01 0.33
CA SER A 135 3.09 5.54 -1.02
C SER A 135 3.43 4.07 -1.22
N LEU A 136 4.61 3.63 -0.77
CA LEU A 136 5.03 2.24 -0.89
C LEU A 136 4.25 1.32 0.05
N GLN A 137 3.90 1.78 1.24
CA GLN A 137 3.03 1.06 2.17
C GLN A 137 1.64 0.85 1.58
N LEU A 138 1.04 1.89 0.97
CA LEU A 138 -0.22 1.74 0.24
C LEU A 138 -0.12 0.70 -0.89
N LEU A 139 0.92 0.76 -1.72
CA LEU A 139 1.10 -0.22 -2.79
C LEU A 139 1.32 -1.64 -2.24
N ALA A 140 2.07 -1.80 -1.14
CA ALA A 140 2.30 -3.09 -0.49
C ALA A 140 0.99 -3.66 0.08
N GLU A 141 0.14 -2.81 0.63
CA GLU A 141 -1.19 -3.21 1.10
C GLU A 141 -2.09 -3.63 -0.07
N LEU A 142 -2.09 -2.89 -1.17
CA LEU A 142 -2.81 -3.29 -2.39
C LEU A 142 -2.29 -4.59 -2.99
N ALA A 143 -0.99 -4.88 -2.85
CA ALA A 143 -0.41 -6.17 -3.19
C ALA A 143 -0.91 -7.29 -2.26
N HIS A 144 -0.99 -7.04 -0.95
CA HIS A 144 -1.56 -7.97 0.02
C HIS A 144 -3.03 -8.31 -0.31
N LEU A 145 -3.81 -7.30 -0.69
CA LEU A 145 -5.18 -7.43 -1.19
C LEU A 145 -5.29 -8.03 -2.60
N LYS A 146 -4.17 -8.45 -3.20
CA LYS A 146 -4.09 -9.07 -4.53
C LYS A 146 -4.69 -8.20 -5.64
N SER A 147 -4.40 -6.90 -5.61
CA SER A 147 -4.85 -5.95 -6.62
C SER A 147 -4.49 -6.40 -8.04
N LYS A 148 -5.52 -6.56 -8.87
CA LYS A 148 -5.38 -6.86 -10.30
C LYS A 148 -4.86 -5.64 -11.05
N ALA A 149 -5.24 -4.43 -10.63
CA ALA A 149 -4.73 -3.20 -11.21
C ALA A 149 -3.22 -3.09 -10.98
N LEU A 150 -2.72 -3.34 -9.76
CA LEU A 150 -1.29 -3.33 -9.47
C LEU A 150 -0.53 -4.41 -10.26
N SER A 151 -1.08 -5.62 -10.32
CA SER A 151 -0.55 -6.71 -11.13
C SER A 151 -0.44 -6.32 -12.61
N SER A 152 -1.47 -5.66 -13.15
CA SER A 152 -1.49 -5.16 -14.52
C SER A 152 -0.41 -4.10 -14.77
N GLN A 153 -0.21 -3.19 -13.82
CA GLN A 153 0.85 -2.17 -13.91
C GLN A 153 2.25 -2.80 -13.93
N LEU A 154 2.50 -3.85 -13.14
CA LEU A 154 3.76 -4.62 -13.14
C LEU A 154 3.99 -5.38 -14.45
N CYS A 155 2.93 -5.96 -15.02
CA CYS A 155 2.98 -6.70 -16.28
C CYS A 155 3.12 -5.79 -17.51
N ASN A 156 2.74 -4.52 -17.42
CA ASN A 156 2.80 -3.60 -18.54
C ASN A 156 4.20 -2.95 -18.67
N PRO A 157 5.00 -3.30 -19.69
CA PRO A 157 6.35 -2.75 -19.83
C PRO A 157 6.38 -1.23 -20.07
N LYS A 158 5.28 -0.63 -20.53
CA LYS A 158 5.21 0.82 -20.80
C LYS A 158 5.12 1.67 -19.53
N THR A 159 4.75 1.07 -18.40
CA THR A 159 4.58 1.81 -17.14
C THR A 159 5.92 2.08 -16.45
N GLY A 160 6.96 1.30 -16.78
CA GLY A 160 8.28 1.40 -16.15
C GLY A 160 8.29 1.05 -14.66
N VAL A 161 7.28 0.32 -14.15
CA VAL A 161 7.17 0.01 -12.72
C VAL A 161 8.34 -0.83 -12.22
N ALA A 162 8.80 -1.79 -13.01
CA ALA A 162 9.96 -2.61 -12.66
C ALA A 162 11.22 -1.75 -12.45
N GLN A 163 11.49 -0.82 -13.38
CA GLN A 163 12.60 0.14 -13.28
C GLN A 163 12.41 1.09 -12.09
N LEU A 164 11.18 1.53 -11.82
CA LEU A 164 10.86 2.36 -10.67
C LEU A 164 11.17 1.64 -9.35
N LEU A 165 10.73 0.38 -9.19
CA LEU A 165 11.00 -0.42 -7.99
C LEU A 165 12.49 -0.64 -7.80
N LEU A 166 13.21 -1.00 -8.87
CA LEU A 166 14.66 -1.19 -8.82
C LEU A 166 15.41 0.09 -8.45
N ARG A 167 15.03 1.23 -9.05
CA ARG A 167 15.60 2.54 -8.73
C ARG A 167 15.30 2.95 -7.29
N SER A 168 14.10 2.64 -6.81
CA SER A 168 13.70 2.91 -5.43
C SER A 168 14.47 2.04 -4.44
N LEU A 169 14.69 0.76 -4.77
CA LEU A 169 15.52 -0.15 -3.97
C LEU A 169 16.97 0.31 -3.92
N TRP A 170 17.53 0.73 -5.06
CA TRP A 170 18.87 1.31 -5.10
C TRP A 170 18.97 2.57 -4.22
N ARG A 171 18.04 3.52 -4.38
CA ARG A 171 18.03 4.77 -3.60
C ARG A 171 17.88 4.49 -2.12
N TRP A 172 16.83 3.79 -1.72
CA TRP A 172 16.39 3.69 -0.33
C TRP A 172 16.88 2.44 0.40
N GLY A 173 17.41 1.46 -0.30
CA GLY A 173 18.05 0.27 0.28
C GLY A 173 19.58 0.38 0.33
N LEU A 174 20.19 1.20 -0.55
CA LEU A 174 21.66 1.27 -0.70
C LEU A 174 22.24 2.66 -0.49
N GLN A 175 21.78 3.68 -1.24
CA GLN A 175 22.38 5.02 -1.19
C GLN A 175 22.04 5.81 0.08
N ALA A 176 20.75 5.90 0.40
CA ALA A 176 20.24 6.59 1.58
C ALA A 176 19.30 5.67 2.35
N PRO A 177 19.84 4.67 3.08
CA PRO A 177 19.01 3.57 3.52
C PRO A 177 17.96 3.96 4.56
N HIS A 178 16.74 3.55 4.30
CA HIS A 178 15.59 3.82 5.16
C HIS A 178 14.84 2.50 5.40
N LEU A 179 14.78 2.07 6.66
CA LEU A 179 14.32 0.72 7.01
C LEU A 179 12.90 0.44 6.51
N GLU A 180 11.93 1.26 6.90
CA GLU A 180 10.51 1.05 6.54
C GLU A 180 10.24 1.08 5.03
N ILE A 181 10.91 1.99 4.31
CA ILE A 181 10.83 2.08 2.85
C ILE A 181 11.42 0.81 2.22
N THR A 182 12.57 0.35 2.71
CA THR A 182 13.21 -0.87 2.22
C THR A 182 12.32 -2.09 2.45
N ILE A 183 11.71 -2.21 3.62
CA ILE A 183 10.76 -3.29 3.93
C ILE A 183 9.58 -3.27 2.94
N SER A 184 8.98 -2.10 2.72
CA SER A 184 7.84 -1.96 1.80
C SER A 184 8.22 -2.33 0.36
N LEU A 185 9.42 -1.97 -0.09
CA LEU A 185 9.95 -2.37 -1.39
C LEU A 185 10.17 -3.88 -1.52
N LEU A 186 10.71 -4.53 -0.48
CA LEU A 186 10.92 -5.97 -0.49
C LEU A 186 9.59 -6.73 -0.52
N ASN A 187 8.56 -6.27 0.20
CA ASN A 187 7.22 -6.85 0.14
C ASN A 187 6.60 -6.75 -1.27
N LEU A 188 6.79 -5.61 -1.95
CA LEU A 188 6.35 -5.43 -3.34
C LEU A 188 7.10 -6.35 -4.31
N LEU A 189 8.40 -6.55 -4.09
CA LEU A 189 9.22 -7.45 -4.91
C LEU A 189 8.86 -8.92 -4.68
N GLU A 190 8.54 -9.31 -3.44
CA GLU A 190 8.01 -10.63 -3.10
C GLU A 190 6.66 -10.87 -3.80
N PHE A 191 5.75 -9.90 -3.74
CA PHE A 191 4.50 -9.98 -4.50
C PHE A 191 4.75 -10.18 -6.00
N ALA A 192 5.70 -9.44 -6.58
CA ALA A 192 6.03 -9.52 -8.00
C ALA A 192 6.57 -10.91 -8.43
N VAL A 193 7.14 -11.71 -7.51
CA VAL A 193 7.53 -13.11 -7.79
C VAL A 193 6.32 -13.96 -8.20
N HIS A 194 5.13 -13.64 -7.68
CA HIS A 194 3.91 -14.40 -7.92
C HIS A 194 3.04 -13.84 -9.07
N VAL A 195 3.48 -12.76 -9.72
CA VAL A 195 2.78 -12.12 -10.85
C VAL A 195 3.50 -12.51 -12.15
N PRO A 196 2.79 -12.71 -13.28
CA PRO A 196 3.40 -13.04 -14.58
C PRO A 196 4.14 -11.84 -15.23
N CYS A 197 4.95 -11.13 -14.45
CA CYS A 197 5.71 -9.94 -14.84
C CYS A 197 7.23 -10.18 -14.90
N HIS A 198 7.69 -11.43 -14.70
CA HIS A 198 9.10 -11.76 -14.49
C HIS A 198 10.02 -11.23 -15.58
N ARG A 199 9.58 -11.29 -16.84
CA ARG A 199 10.35 -10.77 -17.97
C ARG A 199 10.63 -9.27 -17.86
N ASN A 200 9.68 -8.49 -17.37
CA ASN A 200 9.86 -7.04 -17.19
C ASN A 200 10.77 -6.77 -16.00
N MET A 201 10.58 -7.49 -14.89
CA MET A 201 11.39 -7.37 -13.67
C MET A 201 12.86 -7.72 -13.93
N LEU A 202 13.12 -8.83 -14.64
CA LEU A 202 14.47 -9.31 -14.93
C LEU A 202 15.20 -8.46 -15.99
N ARG A 203 14.47 -7.73 -16.85
CA ARG A 203 15.05 -6.81 -17.84
C ARG A 203 15.21 -5.39 -17.32
N ALA A 204 14.68 -5.10 -16.12
CA ALA A 204 14.83 -3.79 -15.54
C ALA A 204 16.28 -3.61 -15.09
N GLU A 205 16.85 -2.50 -15.54
CA GLU A 205 18.20 -2.09 -15.22
C GLU A 205 18.17 -0.61 -14.85
N VAL A 206 19.00 -0.23 -13.88
CA VAL A 206 19.19 1.18 -13.50
C VAL A 206 20.63 1.55 -13.75
N ALA A 207 20.86 2.49 -14.67
CA ALA A 207 22.19 3.04 -14.92
C ALA A 207 22.63 3.89 -13.72
N LEU A 208 23.74 3.53 -13.09
CA LEU A 208 24.29 4.21 -11.91
C LEU A 208 25.48 5.11 -12.24
N ALA A 209 26.27 4.70 -13.23
CA ALA A 209 27.39 5.43 -13.81
C ALA A 209 27.52 5.02 -15.29
N ALA A 210 28.37 5.72 -16.07
CA ALA A 210 28.45 5.60 -17.53
C ALA A 210 28.49 4.16 -18.07
N ASP A 211 29.11 3.22 -17.34
CA ASP A 211 29.29 1.83 -17.76
C ASP A 211 28.73 0.79 -16.78
N TYR A 212 27.94 1.21 -15.77
CA TYR A 212 27.41 0.28 -14.76
C TYR A 212 25.89 0.37 -14.65
N SER A 213 25.24 -0.71 -15.05
CA SER A 213 23.83 -0.99 -14.85
C SER A 213 23.65 -1.95 -13.68
N LEU A 214 22.78 -1.59 -12.73
CA LEU A 214 22.40 -2.48 -11.65
C LEU A 214 21.18 -3.30 -12.06
N THR A 215 21.27 -4.62 -11.96
CA THR A 215 20.15 -5.57 -12.13
C THR A 215 19.43 -5.82 -10.79
N LEU A 216 18.24 -6.42 -10.84
CA LEU A 216 17.47 -6.75 -9.63
C LEU A 216 18.22 -7.68 -8.66
N SER A 217 18.82 -8.78 -9.16
CA SER A 217 19.52 -9.74 -8.32
C SER A 217 20.76 -9.14 -7.65
N GLU A 218 21.49 -8.28 -8.37
CA GLU A 218 22.64 -7.54 -7.81
C GLU A 218 22.19 -6.55 -6.75
N ALA A 219 21.12 -5.78 -7.01
CA ALA A 219 20.56 -4.83 -6.05
C ALA A 219 20.17 -5.53 -4.74
N LEU A 220 19.42 -6.64 -4.83
CA LEU A 220 19.01 -7.42 -3.66
C LEU A 220 20.21 -8.00 -2.89
N SER A 221 21.24 -8.46 -3.60
CA SER A 221 22.45 -8.98 -2.97
C SER A 221 23.22 -7.89 -2.22
N GLN A 222 23.32 -6.70 -2.80
CA GLN A 222 23.95 -5.55 -2.14
C GLN A 222 23.11 -5.08 -0.94
N VAL A 223 21.77 -5.07 -1.04
CA VAL A 223 20.90 -4.67 0.07
C VAL A 223 21.07 -5.63 1.23
N ALA A 224 21.15 -6.94 0.96
CA ALA A 224 21.46 -7.94 1.97
C ALA A 224 22.78 -7.65 2.71
N LEU A 225 23.86 -7.38 1.96
CA LEU A 225 25.17 -7.07 2.56
C LEU A 225 25.14 -5.77 3.37
N GLY A 226 24.48 -4.74 2.84
CA GLY A 226 24.29 -3.47 3.54
C GLY A 226 23.47 -3.61 4.82
N ALA A 227 22.46 -4.48 4.82
CA ALA A 227 21.66 -4.78 6.01
C ALA A 227 22.46 -5.57 7.05
N GLU A 228 23.33 -6.51 6.64
CA GLU A 228 24.23 -7.23 7.53
C GLU A 228 25.20 -6.30 8.27
N THR A 229 25.74 -5.31 7.57
CA THR A 229 26.60 -4.29 8.18
C THR A 229 25.83 -3.46 9.20
N ARG A 230 24.58 -3.09 8.89
CA ARG A 230 23.73 -2.26 9.74
C ARG A 230 23.24 -2.97 11.00
N GLN A 231 22.84 -4.24 10.91
CA GLN A 231 22.45 -5.02 12.11
C GLN A 231 23.60 -5.17 13.12
N ALA A 232 24.86 -5.08 12.67
CA ALA A 232 26.03 -5.10 13.54
C ALA A 232 26.30 -3.74 14.21
N GLN A 233 25.81 -2.65 13.61
CA GLN A 233 26.06 -1.26 14.04
C GLN A 233 24.88 -0.63 14.79
N SER A 234 23.64 -1.06 14.54
CA SER A 234 22.41 -0.50 15.12
C SER A 234 21.86 -1.38 16.25
N THR A 235 21.56 -0.77 17.40
CA THR A 235 20.84 -1.43 18.50
C THR A 235 19.33 -1.37 18.33
N ASP A 236 18.81 -0.24 17.86
CA ASP A 236 17.38 0.08 17.95
C ASP A 236 16.58 -0.52 16.79
N GLU A 237 17.20 -0.62 15.62
CA GLU A 237 16.57 -1.15 14.40
C GLU A 237 17.08 -2.54 14.03
N ARG A 238 17.84 -3.18 14.92
CA ARG A 238 18.57 -4.42 14.63
C ARG A 238 17.66 -5.49 14.00
N PHE A 239 16.49 -5.73 14.60
CA PHE A 239 15.54 -6.73 14.13
C PHE A 239 15.03 -6.44 12.72
N GLY A 240 14.75 -5.16 12.42
CA GLY A 240 14.32 -4.75 11.09
C GLY A 240 15.40 -5.04 10.04
N TRP A 241 16.65 -4.67 10.33
CA TRP A 241 17.77 -4.94 9.42
C TRP A 241 18.10 -6.43 9.29
N THR A 242 17.92 -7.23 10.34
CA THR A 242 18.00 -8.69 10.26
C THR A 242 16.97 -9.26 9.28
N TRP A 243 15.72 -8.78 9.36
CA TRP A 243 14.67 -9.18 8.45
C TRP A 243 14.99 -8.77 7.00
N VAL A 244 15.43 -7.52 6.79
CA VAL A 244 15.85 -7.02 5.46
C VAL A 244 16.96 -7.89 4.87
N HIS A 245 17.96 -8.27 5.68
CA HIS A 245 19.04 -9.17 5.23
C HIS A 245 18.49 -10.52 4.76
N ALA A 246 17.67 -11.17 5.59
CA ALA A 246 17.11 -12.48 5.28
C ALA A 246 16.21 -12.44 4.03
N GLN A 247 15.29 -11.48 3.97
CA GLN A 247 14.33 -11.35 2.88
C GLN A 247 15.03 -11.00 1.55
N SER A 248 16.01 -10.09 1.57
CA SER A 248 16.76 -9.73 0.37
C SER A 248 17.53 -10.92 -0.21
N ARG A 249 18.12 -11.76 0.66
CA ARG A 249 18.82 -12.99 0.21
C ARG A 249 17.86 -14.03 -0.36
N GLN A 250 16.70 -14.19 0.25
CA GLN A 250 15.67 -15.10 -0.26
C GLN A 250 15.22 -14.67 -1.64
N LEU A 251 14.80 -13.40 -1.79
CA LEU A 251 14.34 -12.86 -3.07
C LEU A 251 15.44 -12.91 -4.14
N ALA A 252 16.70 -12.62 -3.80
CA ALA A 252 17.81 -12.74 -4.75
C ALA A 252 17.94 -14.16 -5.31
N ARG A 253 17.77 -15.19 -4.47
CA ARG A 253 17.81 -16.60 -4.92
C ARG A 253 16.61 -16.94 -5.79
N GLU A 254 15.41 -16.52 -5.40
CA GLU A 254 14.19 -16.78 -6.15
C GLU A 254 14.25 -16.16 -7.55
N TRP A 255 14.61 -14.88 -7.66
CA TRP A 255 14.76 -14.18 -8.94
C TRP A 255 15.88 -14.76 -9.80
N THR A 256 16.99 -15.19 -9.20
CA THR A 256 18.05 -15.89 -9.92
C THR A 256 17.59 -17.25 -10.44
N GLY A 257 16.82 -18.01 -9.65
CA GLY A 257 16.24 -19.28 -10.09
C GLY A 257 15.28 -19.10 -11.27
N ILE A 258 14.43 -18.06 -11.23
CA ILE A 258 13.53 -17.71 -12.33
C ILE A 258 14.32 -17.36 -13.60
N LEU A 259 15.40 -16.57 -13.46
CA LEU A 259 16.27 -16.21 -14.58
C LEU A 259 16.89 -17.47 -15.23
N GLN A 260 17.46 -18.37 -14.42
CA GLN A 260 18.06 -19.61 -14.90
C GLN A 260 17.05 -20.49 -15.64
N VAL A 261 15.83 -20.65 -15.11
CA VAL A 261 14.77 -21.41 -15.79
C VAL A 261 14.38 -20.74 -17.11
N ALA A 262 14.28 -19.41 -17.13
CA ALA A 262 13.95 -18.66 -18.35
C ALA A 262 15.03 -18.76 -19.43
N GLU A 263 16.31 -18.84 -19.05
CA GLU A 263 17.45 -19.02 -19.95
C GLU A 263 17.53 -20.45 -20.50
N LEU A 264 17.35 -21.46 -19.65
CA LEU A 264 17.32 -22.87 -20.05
C LEU A 264 16.13 -23.22 -20.93
N SER A 265 15.03 -22.47 -20.81
CA SER A 265 13.82 -22.63 -21.63
C SER A 265 13.91 -21.92 -22.98
N ARG A 266 15.05 -21.28 -23.33
CA ARG A 266 15.28 -20.81 -24.70
C ARG A 266 15.74 -22.00 -25.54
N PRO A 267 14.89 -22.58 -26.42
CA PRO A 267 15.37 -23.59 -27.35
C PRO A 267 16.44 -22.94 -28.23
N GLY A 268 17.53 -23.68 -28.48
CA GLY A 268 18.75 -23.17 -29.08
C GLY A 268 18.51 -22.19 -30.23
N GLU A 269 18.97 -20.95 -30.04
CA GLU A 269 19.54 -20.18 -31.14
C GLU A 269 20.88 -20.83 -31.52
N GLU A 270 20.80 -22.07 -32.01
CA GLU A 270 21.91 -22.74 -32.69
C GLU A 270 22.05 -22.13 -34.08
N LYS A 271 23.17 -21.42 -34.26
CA LYS A 271 23.97 -21.40 -35.50
C LYS A 271 23.19 -21.22 -36.81
N THR A 272 22.96 -19.96 -37.18
CA THR A 272 23.02 -19.56 -38.60
C THR A 272 23.99 -18.39 -38.76
N ARG A 273 25.27 -18.73 -38.77
CA ARG A 273 26.27 -18.01 -39.57
C ARG A 273 27.01 -19.07 -40.38
N ALA A 274 26.50 -19.28 -41.58
CA ALA A 274 27.29 -19.77 -42.71
C ALA A 274 28.13 -18.61 -43.25
#